data_AF-A0A7L2W8D6-F1
#
_entry.id   AF-A0A7L2W8D6-F1
#
_cell.length_a   1.000
_cell.length_b   1.000
_cell.length_c   1.000
_cell.angle_alpha   90.00
_cell.angle_beta   90.00
_cell.angle_gamma   90.00
#
_symmetry.space_group_name_H-M   'P 1'
#
loop_
_entity.id
_entity.type
_entity.pdbx_description
1 polymer ?
#
loop_
_entity_poly.entity_id
_entity_poly.type
_entity_poly.pdbx_seq_one_letter_code
_entity_poly.pdbx_strand_id
1 'polypeptide(L)'
;KVELAVTSDLKTIVCYHPSLEIPYEHTKPIPRPDPVNNKEETLDQVLKSRLNEKELKNNRGPTIEELSKMFYTTKHRWYPVGQYHRRRKNPNPPKDR
;
A
#
# COMPACT_ATOMS: atom_id res chain seq x y z
N LYS A 1 0.44 -19.23 -21.07
CA LYS A 1 -0.40 -20.31 -21.64
C LYS A 1 0.08 -21.59 -20.99
N VAL A 2 -0.81 -22.40 -20.43
CA VAL A 2 -0.43 -23.66 -19.79
C VAL A 2 -0.65 -24.78 -20.79
N GLU A 3 0.34 -25.64 -20.95
CA GLU A 3 0.28 -26.81 -21.81
C GLU A 3 0.41 -28.06 -20.95
N LEU A 4 -0.61 -28.92 -21.05
CA LEU A 4 -0.65 -30.19 -20.34
C LEU A 4 -0.30 -31.29 -21.33
N ALA A 5 0.64 -32.13 -20.94
CA ALA A 5 1.05 -33.29 -21.70
C ALA A 5 1.02 -34.53 -20.80
N VAL A 6 0.91 -35.70 -21.41
CA VAL A 6 1.03 -36.99 -20.73
C VAL A 6 2.24 -37.69 -21.31
N THR A 7 3.04 -38.35 -20.47
CA THR A 7 4.19 -39.14 -20.96
C THR A 7 3.71 -40.33 -21.79
N SER A 8 4.56 -40.86 -22.68
CA SER A 8 4.26 -42.03 -23.52
C SER A 8 3.74 -43.23 -22.72
N ASP A 9 4.21 -43.34 -21.47
CA ASP A 9 3.93 -44.45 -20.58
C ASP A 9 2.60 -44.28 -19.83
N LEU A 10 1.88 -43.17 -20.03
CA LEU A 10 0.59 -42.80 -19.42
C LEU A 10 0.56 -42.76 -17.88
N LYS A 11 1.72 -42.91 -17.23
CA LYS A 11 1.88 -42.93 -15.76
C LYS A 11 2.13 -41.56 -15.15
N THR A 12 2.48 -40.56 -15.95
CA THR A 12 2.87 -39.23 -15.46
C THR A 12 2.25 -38.12 -16.32
N ILE A 13 1.67 -37.13 -15.66
CA ILE A 13 1.18 -35.90 -16.29
C ILE A 13 2.24 -34.82 -16.12
N VAL A 14 2.60 -34.16 -17.22
CA VAL A 14 3.59 -33.09 -17.27
C VAL A 14 2.89 -31.78 -17.57
N CYS A 15 3.21 -30.74 -16.80
CA CYS A 15 2.64 -29.41 -16.98
C CYS A 15 3.73 -28.42 -17.37
N TYR A 16 3.63 -27.83 -18.55
CA TYR A 16 4.49 -26.74 -18.98
C TYR A 16 3.75 -25.41 -18.79
N HIS A 17 4.28 -24.53 -17.95
CA HIS A 17 3.67 -23.24 -17.64
C HIS A 17 4.72 -22.10 -17.58
N PRO A 18 5.17 -21.58 -18.73
CA PRO A 18 6.06 -20.43 -18.76
C PRO A 18 5.35 -19.18 -18.20
N SER A 19 6.10 -18.31 -17.53
CA SER A 19 5.63 -17.00 -17.10
C SER A 19 5.34 -16.12 -18.32
N LEU A 20 4.24 -15.39 -18.27
CA LEU A 20 3.87 -14.44 -19.32
C LEU A 20 4.38 -13.05 -18.95
N GLU A 21 5.03 -12.39 -19.89
CA GLU A 21 5.41 -10.98 -19.78
C GLU A 21 4.27 -10.08 -20.26
N ILE A 22 4.18 -8.87 -19.70
CA ILE A 22 3.18 -7.87 -20.11
C ILE A 22 3.76 -7.08 -21.29
N PRO A 23 3.12 -7.08 -22.47
CA PRO A 23 3.58 -6.30 -23.62
C PRO A 23 3.63 -4.80 -23.32
N TYR A 24 4.59 -4.10 -23.95
CA TYR A 24 4.77 -2.66 -23.77
C TYR A 24 3.51 -1.85 -24.13
N GLU A 25 2.79 -2.26 -25.17
CA GLU A 25 1.55 -1.63 -25.64
C GLU A 25 0.44 -1.60 -24.58
N HIS A 26 0.49 -2.51 -23.59
CA HIS A 26 -0.47 -2.57 -22.48
C HIS A 26 0.00 -1.78 -21.25
N THR A 27 1.06 -1.00 -21.35
CA THR A 27 1.56 -0.14 -20.28
C THR A 27 1.18 1.33 -20.53
N LYS A 28 1.15 2.13 -19.46
CA LYS A 28 0.93 3.57 -19.55
C LYS A 28 2.21 4.30 -19.14
N PRO A 29 2.55 5.43 -19.79
CA PRO A 29 3.68 6.23 -19.37
C PRO A 29 3.42 6.76 -17.95
N ILE A 30 4.47 6.75 -17.13
CA ILE A 30 4.40 7.30 -15.78
C ILE A 30 4.27 8.83 -15.90
N PRO A 31 3.22 9.46 -15.33
CA PRO A 31 3.09 10.91 -15.37
C PRO A 31 4.24 11.54 -14.58
N ARG A 32 4.96 12.46 -15.22
CA ARG A 32 6.00 13.29 -14.58
C ARG A 32 5.36 14.63 -14.24
N PRO A 33 5.15 14.97 -12.96
CA PRO A 33 4.58 16.27 -12.61
C PRO A 33 5.56 17.38 -12.98
N ASP A 34 5.04 18.45 -13.59
CA ASP A 34 5.87 19.54 -14.12
C ASP A 34 6.63 20.28 -13.00
N PRO A 35 7.92 20.60 -13.23
CA PRO A 35 8.80 21.26 -12.25
C PRO A 35 8.27 22.64 -11.81
N VAL A 36 7.53 23.33 -12.68
CA VAL A 36 7.00 24.68 -12.42
C VAL A 36 5.89 24.66 -11.36
N ASN A 37 5.20 23.53 -11.17
CA ASN A 37 4.16 23.35 -10.17
C ASN A 37 4.61 22.45 -8.99
N ASN A 38 5.82 21.90 -9.07
CA ASN A 38 6.46 21.17 -7.98
C ASN A 38 7.03 22.19 -6.99
N LYS A 39 6.25 22.55 -5.96
CA LYS A 39 6.85 23.15 -4.77
C LYS A 39 7.80 22.10 -4.18
N GLU A 40 9.09 22.40 -4.29
CA GLU A 40 10.25 21.79 -3.62
C GLU A 40 10.94 20.64 -4.38
N GLU A 41 11.82 21.02 -5.31
CA GLU A 41 12.67 20.08 -6.05
C GLU A 41 13.95 19.66 -5.30
N THR A 42 14.31 20.37 -4.22
CA THR A 42 15.49 20.01 -3.40
C THR A 42 15.03 19.31 -2.13
N LEU A 43 15.59 18.13 -1.81
CA LEU A 43 15.28 17.36 -0.59
C LEU A 43 15.29 18.25 0.68
N ASP A 44 16.23 19.18 0.76
CA ASP A 44 16.38 20.14 1.86
C ASP A 44 15.26 21.19 1.92
N GLN A 45 14.69 21.60 0.78
CA GLN A 45 13.54 22.50 0.74
C GLN A 45 12.26 21.78 1.15
N VAL A 46 12.09 20.51 0.75
CA VAL A 46 10.95 19.66 1.15
C VAL A 46 10.93 19.43 2.67
N LEU A 47 12.11 19.23 3.26
CA LEU A 47 12.23 19.11 4.71
C LEU A 47 11.91 20.45 5.39
N LYS A 48 12.44 21.57 4.89
CA LYS A 48 12.21 22.91 5.48
C LYS A 48 10.76 23.40 5.37
N SER A 49 10.07 23.14 4.26
CA SER A 49 8.67 23.53 4.04
C SER A 49 7.69 22.72 4.89
N ARG A 50 7.87 21.40 4.99
CA ARG A 50 7.09 20.51 5.84
C ARG A 50 7.36 20.75 7.33
N LEU A 51 8.56 21.23 7.66
CA LEU A 51 8.93 21.72 8.98
C LEU A 51 8.54 23.18 9.24
N ASN A 52 7.68 23.82 8.43
CA ASN A 52 6.94 25.00 8.91
C ASN A 52 5.92 24.56 9.96
N GLU A 53 6.47 24.27 11.15
CA GLU A 53 5.92 23.66 12.36
C GLU A 53 4.63 24.28 12.92
N LYS A 54 4.16 25.41 12.40
CA LYS A 54 3.00 26.12 12.95
C LYS A 54 1.68 25.39 12.69
N GLU A 55 1.55 24.63 11.61
CA GLU A 55 0.35 23.82 11.32
C GLU A 55 0.39 22.43 11.98
N LEU A 56 1.58 21.88 12.26
CA LEU A 56 1.73 20.56 12.88
C LEU A 56 1.61 20.56 14.40
N LYS A 57 2.01 21.65 15.09
CA LYS A 57 2.03 21.71 16.56
C LYS A 57 0.65 21.88 17.21
N ASN A 58 -0.35 22.37 16.48
CA ASN A 58 -1.66 22.76 17.05
C ASN A 58 -2.87 21.98 16.52
N ASN A 59 -2.72 21.17 15.47
CA ASN A 59 -3.83 20.37 14.96
C ASN A 59 -3.93 19.05 15.75
N ARG A 60 -5.11 18.75 16.29
CA ARG A 60 -5.43 17.52 17.06
C ARG A 60 -5.42 16.24 16.18
N GLY A 61 -4.58 16.19 15.15
CA GLY A 61 -4.61 15.21 14.07
C GLY A 61 -5.80 15.43 13.12
N PRO A 62 -5.85 14.68 12.00
CA PRO A 62 -6.99 14.68 11.11
C PRO A 62 -8.27 14.23 11.82
N THR A 63 -9.41 14.77 11.41
CA THR A 63 -10.71 14.39 11.98
C THR A 63 -11.05 12.96 11.58
N ILE A 64 -11.78 12.22 12.44
CA ILE A 64 -12.26 10.85 12.13
C ILE A 64 -13.00 10.79 10.77
N GLU A 65 -13.72 11.85 10.43
CA GLU A 65 -14.44 11.98 9.17
C GLU A 65 -13.49 12.08 7.96
N GLU A 66 -12.43 12.87 8.07
CA GLU A 66 -11.38 12.98 7.05
C GLU A 66 -10.70 11.63 6.83
N LEU A 67 -10.37 10.92 7.93
CA LEU A 67 -9.81 9.57 7.86
C LEU A 67 -10.78 8.57 7.20
N SER A 68 -12.07 8.65 7.54
CA SER A 68 -13.08 7.78 6.95
C SER A 68 -13.21 8.00 5.44
N LYS A 69 -13.15 9.27 4.98
CA LYS A 69 -13.25 9.66 3.58
C LYS A 69 -11.98 9.32 2.80
N MET A 70 -10.80 9.55 3.38
CA MET A 70 -9.51 9.30 2.75
C MET A 70 -9.25 7.81 2.54
N PHE A 71 -9.60 6.98 3.53
CA PHE A 71 -9.36 5.53 3.48
C PHE A 71 -10.56 4.73 2.98
N TYR A 72 -11.67 5.38 2.62
CA TYR A 72 -12.92 4.72 2.23
C TYR A 72 -13.39 3.69 3.28
N THR A 73 -13.30 4.08 4.56
CA THR A 73 -13.68 3.23 5.71
C THR A 73 -14.83 3.84 6.50
N THR A 74 -15.45 3.05 7.37
CA THR A 74 -16.45 3.57 8.31
C THR A 74 -15.78 4.29 9.49
N LYS A 75 -16.44 5.34 10.00
CA LYS A 75 -15.95 6.13 11.17
C LYS A 75 -15.69 5.28 12.42
N HIS A 76 -16.40 4.16 12.57
CA HIS A 76 -16.34 3.32 13.77
C HIS A 76 -14.96 2.70 14.03
N ARG A 77 -14.15 2.48 12.98
CA ARG A 77 -12.80 1.91 13.10
C ARG A 77 -11.81 2.86 13.78
N TRP A 78 -12.11 4.16 13.77
CA TRP A 78 -11.22 5.22 14.25
C TRP A 78 -11.47 5.62 15.71
N TYR A 79 -12.56 5.15 16.32
CA TYR A 79 -12.79 5.35 17.75
C TYR A 79 -11.87 4.45 18.58
N PRO A 80 -11.37 4.93 19.74
CA PRO A 80 -10.51 4.14 20.61
C PRO A 80 -11.28 2.95 21.20
N VAL A 81 -10.56 1.84 21.38
CA VAL A 81 -11.10 0.64 22.02
C VAL A 81 -10.75 0.64 23.51
N GLY A 82 -11.71 0.24 24.34
CA GLY A 82 -11.55 0.15 25.79
C GLY A 82 -10.39 -0.74 26.26
N GLN A 83 -9.91 -0.49 27.48
CA GLN A 83 -8.71 -1.12 28.04
C GLN A 83 -8.80 -2.66 28.10
N TYR A 84 -9.98 -3.21 28.36
CA TYR A 84 -10.22 -4.66 28.43
C TYR A 84 -9.80 -5.40 27.15
N HIS A 85 -10.23 -4.90 25.99
CA HIS A 85 -9.86 -5.50 24.70
C HIS A 85 -8.38 -5.30 24.38
N ARG A 86 -7.81 -4.13 24.73
CA ARG A 86 -6.39 -3.84 24.50
C ARG A 86 -5.47 -4.79 25.27
N ARG A 87 -5.80 -5.13 26.52
CA ARG A 87 -4.98 -6.03 27.37
C ARG A 87 -4.96 -7.48 26.89
N ARG A 88 -6.02 -7.91 26.19
CA ARG A 88 -6.12 -9.28 25.66
C ARG A 88 -5.48 -9.46 24.29
N LYS A 89 -5.05 -8.36 23.66
CA LYS A 89 -4.29 -8.43 22.42
C LYS A 89 -2.95 -9.09 22.71
N ASN A 90 -2.63 -10.17 22.00
CA ASN A 90 -1.30 -10.77 22.07
C ASN A 90 -0.27 -9.77 21.54
N PRO A 91 0.69 -9.29 22.35
CA PRO A 91 1.72 -8.36 21.89
C PRO A 91 2.76 -9.05 20.98
N ASN A 92 2.98 -10.35 21.19
CA ASN A 92 3.98 -11.14 20.48
C ASN A 92 3.30 -12.35 19.80
N PRO A 93 2.48 -12.12 18.76
CA PRO A 93 1.94 -13.23 17.99
C PRO A 93 3.08 -13.98 17.30
N PRO A 94 3.00 -15.32 17.20
CA PRO A 94 3.97 -16.09 16.43
C PRO A 94 3.90 -15.62 14.97
N LYS A 95 5.05 -15.20 14.42
CA LYS A 95 5.16 -14.83 13.00
C LYS A 95 5.36 -16.11 12.19
N ASP A 96 4.43 -16.39 11.27
CA ASP A 96 4.65 -17.41 10.24
C ASP A 96 5.30 -16.75 9.01
N ARG A 97 6.42 -17.32 8.55
CA ARG A 97 7.32 -16.92 7.44
C ARG A 97 7.54 -15.40 7.28
#